data_AF-A0A1N7E6R4-F1
#
_entry.id   AF-A0A1N7E6R4-F1
#
_cell.length_a   1.000
_cell.length_b   1.000
_cell.length_c   1.000
_cell.angle_alpha   90.00
_cell.angle_beta   90.00
_cell.angle_gamma   90.00
#
_symmetry.space_group_name_H-M   'P 1'
#
loop_
_entity.id
_entity.type
_entity.pdbx_description
1 polymer ?
#
loop_
_entity_poly.entity_id
_entity_poly.type
_entity_poly.pdbx_seq_one_letter_code
_entity_poly.pdbx_strand_id
1 'polypeptide(L)' 'MAYELHCDSCHLERECADWIEASSDANDHEAAYPDHWVTIVALE' A
#
# COMPACT_ATOMS: atom_id res chain seq x y z
N MET A 1 5.28 11.76 8.07
CA MET A 1 4.16 10.95 8.56
C MET A 1 4.26 9.66 7.81
N ALA A 2 4.49 8.56 8.51
CA ALA A 2 4.65 7.26 7.88
C ALA A 2 3.26 6.73 7.48
N TYR A 3 3.26 5.80 6.53
CA TYR A 3 2.07 5.13 6.06
C TYR A 3 2.32 3.63 6.00
N GLU A 4 1.27 2.84 6.08
CA GLU A 4 1.33 1.39 5.92
C GLU A 4 0.38 0.93 4.83
N LEU A 5 0.85 0.03 3.98
CA LEU A 5 0.06 -0.63 2.95
C LEU A 5 -0.48 -1.95 3.46
N HIS A 6 -1.79 -2.16 3.22
CA HIS A 6 -2.51 -3.39 3.53
C HIS A 6 -3.19 -3.90 2.26
N CYS A 7 -2.96 -5.14 1.88
CA CYS A 7 -3.70 -5.78 0.78
C CYS A 7 -4.80 -6.69 1.34
N ASP A 8 -5.98 -6.70 0.70
CA ASP A 8 -7.10 -7.55 1.12
C ASP A 8 -6.86 -9.04 0.81
N SER A 9 -6.11 -9.31 -0.26
CA SER A 9 -5.96 -10.65 -0.84
C SER A 9 -4.59 -11.29 -0.58
N CYS A 10 -3.61 -10.51 -0.11
CA CYS A 10 -2.30 -11.02 0.29
C CYS A 10 -1.79 -10.33 1.55
N HIS A 11 -0.80 -10.95 2.20
CA HIS A 11 -0.18 -10.41 3.40
C HIS A 11 0.88 -9.35 3.04
N LEU A 12 0.42 -8.27 2.39
CA LEU A 12 1.22 -7.07 2.16
C LEU A 12 1.09 -6.19 3.39
N GLU A 13 2.13 -6.14 4.20
CA GLU A 13 2.32 -5.17 5.28
C GLU A 13 3.64 -4.45 5.01
N ARG A 14 3.57 -3.24 4.46
CA ARG A 14 4.74 -2.44 4.09
C ARG A 14 4.62 -1.03 4.63
N GLU A 15 5.61 -0.62 5.42
CA GLU A 15 5.75 0.76 5.88
C GLU A 15 6.43 1.63 4.81
N CYS A 16 5.89 2.83 4.58
CA CYS A 16 6.34 3.82 3.63
C CYS A 16 6.60 5.15 4.36
N ALA A 17 7.66 5.87 3.98
CA ALA A 17 8.09 7.07 4.68
C ALA A 17 7.16 8.28 4.45
N ASP A 18 6.47 8.30 3.31
CA ASP A 18 5.56 9.36 2.93
C ASP A 18 4.45 8.89 1.96
N TRP A 19 3.52 9.79 1.64
CA TRP A 19 2.36 9.51 0.82
C TRP A 19 2.72 9.20 -0.65
N ILE A 20 3.78 9.82 -1.18
CA ILE A 20 4.21 9.60 -2.56
C ILE A 20 4.73 8.17 -2.70
N GLU A 21 5.54 7.72 -1.75
CA GLU A 21 6.01 6.32 -1.71
C GLU A 21 4.82 5.35 -1.58
N ALA A 22 3.94 5.57 -0.60
CA ALA A 22 2.80 4.69 -0.34
C ALA A 22 1.86 4.58 -1.55
N SER A 23 1.55 5.71 -2.19
CA SER A 23 0.65 5.72 -3.36
C SER A 23 1.29 5.08 -4.59
N SER A 24 2.60 5.23 -4.79
CA SER A 24 3.31 4.56 -5.87
C SER A 24 3.31 3.05 -5.68
N ASP A 25 3.69 2.57 -4.48
CA ASP A 25 3.73 1.14 -4.18
C ASP A 25 2.34 0.48 -4.23
N ALA A 26 1.30 1.17 -3.76
CA ALA A 26 -0.07 0.68 -3.86
C ALA A 26 -0.49 0.51 -5.33
N ASN A 27 -0.19 1.51 -6.16
CA ASN A 27 -0.51 1.46 -7.59
C ASN A 27 0.24 0.33 -8.31
N ASP A 28 1.54 0.17 -8.03
CA ASP A 28 2.34 -0.91 -8.60
C ASP A 28 1.80 -2.28 -8.21
N HIS A 29 1.33 -2.43 -6.96
CA HIS A 29 0.73 -3.67 -6.49
C HIS A 29 -0.60 -3.97 -7.20
N GLU A 30 -1.52 -3.02 -7.27
CA GLU A 30 -2.82 -3.20 -7.95
C GLU A 30 -2.65 -3.40 -9.46
N ALA A 31 -1.65 -2.79 -10.08
CA ALA A 31 -1.32 -3.02 -11.49
C ALA A 31 -0.78 -4.44 -11.74
N ALA A 32 -0.02 -5.00 -10.80
CA ALA A 32 0.48 -6.37 -10.86
C ALA A 32 -0.59 -7.42 -10.54
N TYR A 33 -1.56 -7.08 -9.69
CA TYR A 33 -2.61 -7.97 -9.20
C TYR A 33 -3.99 -7.31 -9.38
N PRO A 34 -4.66 -7.49 -10.53
CA PRO A 34 -5.88 -6.78 -10.90
C PRO A 34 -7.07 -7.03 -9.97
N ASP A 35 -7.04 -8.14 -9.24
CA ASP A 35 -8.08 -8.57 -8.30
C ASP A 35 -7.75 -8.19 -6.84
N HIS A 36 -6.61 -7.53 -6.59
CA HIS A 36 -6.22 -7.08 -5.26
C HIS A 36 -6.60 -5.61 -5.06
N TRP A 37 -6.94 -5.26 -3.83
CA TRP A 37 -7.14 -3.89 -3.40
C TRP A 37 -6.17 -3.52 -2.28
N VAL A 38 -5.50 -2.37 -2.40
CA VAL A 38 -4.55 -1.88 -1.39
C VAL A 38 -5.14 -0.70 -0.63
N THR A 39 -5.10 -0.79 0.70
CA THR A 39 -5.45 0.30 1.61
C THR A 39 -4.20 0.94 2.16
N ILE A 40 -4.15 2.28 2.14
CA ILE A 40 -3.06 3.08 2.72
C ILE A 40 -3.53 3.65 4.06
N VAL A 41 -2.85 3.27 5.15
CA VAL A 41 -3.17 3.72 6.51
C VAL A 41 -2.09 4.71 6.96
N ALA A 42 -2.47 5.85 7.52
CA ALA A 42 -1.51 6.77 8.13
C ALA A 42 -1.11 6.25 9.52
N LEU A 43 0.19 6.25 9.81
CA LEU A 43 0.73 5.87 11.12
C LEU A 43 0.97 7.14 11.94
N GLU A 44 0.37 7.19 13.14
CA GLU A 44 0.49 8.29 14.12
C GLU A 44 1.81 8.25 14.91
#